data_AF-A0A968J380-F1
#
_entry.id   AF-A0A968J380-F1
#
_cell.length_a   1.000
_cell.length_b   1.000
_cell.length_c   1.000
_cell.angle_alpha   90.00
_cell.angle_beta   90.00
_cell.angle_gamma   90.00
#
_symmetry.space_group_name_H-M   'P 1'
#
loop_
_entity.id
_entity.type
_entity.pdbx_description
1 polymer ?
#
loop_
_entity_poly.entity_id
_entity_poly.type
_entity_poly.pdbx_seq_one_letter_code
_entity_poly.pdbx_strand_id
1 'polypeptide(L)'
;MRCPTGRSLGPGWWAGRSPSLPVQFGDRPPCRRLGYATQLLQRCEALAQEGGAHALHLHVLENNEPARRLYARQGFRAVASPQGWWPPRRLLLRKILV
;
A
#
# COMPACT_ATOMS: atom_id res chain seq x y z
N MET A 1 50.98 11.81 -6.87
CA MET A 1 49.84 12.64 -7.32
C MET A 1 49.42 13.53 -6.15
N ARG A 2 49.58 14.86 -6.28
CA ARG A 2 49.27 15.86 -5.24
C ARG A 2 47.86 16.40 -5.48
N CYS A 3 47.00 16.37 -4.47
CA CYS A 3 45.71 17.05 -4.46
C CYS A 3 45.93 18.53 -4.07
N PRO A 4 45.33 19.51 -4.78
CA PRO A 4 45.39 20.90 -4.38
C PRO A 4 44.29 21.23 -3.38
N THR A 5 44.71 22.03 -2.41
CA THR A 5 43.97 22.72 -1.36
C THR A 5 43.01 23.78 -1.91
N GLY A 6 41.87 23.94 -1.23
CA GLY A 6 41.29 25.27 -0.98
C GLY A 6 39.85 25.50 -1.45
N ARG A 7 38.91 25.53 -0.50
CA ARG A 7 37.91 26.60 -0.47
C ARG A 7 37.38 26.87 0.94
N SER A 8 37.37 28.15 1.25
CA SER A 8 37.05 28.82 2.50
C SER A 8 35.63 28.54 3.02
N LEU A 9 35.50 28.27 4.32
CA LEU A 9 34.23 28.39 5.04
C LEU A 9 34.15 29.81 5.62
N GLY A 10 33.26 30.64 5.06
CA GLY A 10 32.83 31.89 5.69
C GLY A 10 31.86 31.60 6.85
N PRO A 11 31.78 32.46 7.89
CA PRO A 11 30.88 32.24 9.01
C PRO A 11 29.47 32.69 8.62
N GLY A 12 28.67 31.74 8.15
CA GLY A 12 27.29 31.95 7.78
C GLY A 12 26.32 31.29 8.77
N TRP A 13 25.62 32.12 9.53
CA TRP A 13 24.22 31.87 9.95
C TRP A 13 23.97 30.65 10.86
N TRP A 14 24.40 30.73 12.12
CA TRP A 14 23.86 29.87 13.19
C TRP A 14 23.36 30.73 14.34
N ALA A 15 22.22 31.39 14.12
CA ALA A 15 21.43 31.97 15.19
C ALA A 15 19.96 31.57 15.01
N GLY A 16 19.53 30.64 15.86
CA GLY A 16 18.14 30.49 16.28
C GLY A 16 17.15 30.04 15.21
N ARG A 17 16.90 28.73 15.16
CA ARG A 17 15.56 28.11 15.07
C ARG A 17 15.77 26.60 15.03
N SER A 18 15.37 25.90 16.09
CA SER A 18 15.21 24.45 16.06
C SER A 18 14.24 24.11 14.93
N PRO A 19 14.66 23.40 13.87
CA PRO A 19 13.68 22.83 12.98
C PRO A 19 13.19 21.57 13.69
N SER A 20 11.96 21.60 14.18
CA SER A 20 11.19 20.37 14.35
C SER A 20 11.23 19.65 13.00
N LEU A 21 12.09 18.64 12.89
CA LEU A 21 12.19 17.84 11.69
C LEU A 21 10.77 17.30 11.40
N PRO A 22 10.17 17.56 10.23
CA PRO A 22 9.00 16.81 9.84
C PRO A 22 9.41 15.34 9.85
N VAL A 23 8.75 14.54 10.69
CA VAL A 23 8.87 13.08 10.63
C VAL A 23 8.39 12.64 9.25
N GLN A 24 9.33 12.43 8.33
CA GLN A 24 9.04 11.78 7.07
C GLN A 24 8.90 10.28 7.35
N PHE A 25 7.68 9.77 7.21
CA PHE A 25 7.44 8.33 7.14
C PHE A 25 8.12 7.82 5.87
N GLY A 26 9.30 7.25 6.04
CA GLY A 26 10.11 6.75 4.93
C GLY A 26 9.30 5.84 4.02
N ASP A 27 9.38 6.13 2.72
CA ASP A 27 8.95 5.29 1.62
C ASP A 27 9.53 3.88 1.78
N ARG A 28 8.76 2.98 2.42
CA ARG A 28 9.04 1.56 2.33
C ARG A 28 8.95 1.18 0.85
N PRO A 29 9.99 0.55 0.27
CA PRO A 29 9.94 0.16 -1.13
C PRO A 29 8.69 -0.70 -1.35
N PRO A 30 7.93 -0.48 -2.43
CA PRO A 30 6.71 -1.21 -2.66
C PRO A 30 7.08 -2.69 -2.84
N CYS A 31 6.77 -3.51 -1.83
CA CYS A 31 6.73 -4.97 -1.94
C CYS A 31 5.61 -5.36 -2.93
N ARG A 32 5.79 -5.05 -4.21
CA ARG A 32 4.85 -5.31 -5.29
C ARG A 32 5.36 -6.49 -6.11
N ARG A 33 4.42 -7.34 -6.54
CA ARG A 33 4.59 -8.45 -7.51
C ARG A 33 5.39 -9.67 -7.02
N LEU A 34 5.49 -9.92 -5.72
CA LEU A 34 6.12 -11.14 -5.18
C LEU A 34 5.14 -12.32 -5.02
N GLY A 35 3.89 -12.20 -5.47
CA GLY A 35 2.89 -13.28 -5.36
C GLY A 35 2.41 -13.57 -3.92
N TYR A 36 2.97 -12.91 -2.90
CA TYR A 36 2.53 -13.07 -1.50
C TYR A 36 1.07 -12.73 -1.28
N ALA A 37 0.54 -11.71 -1.97
CA ALA A 37 -0.88 -11.38 -1.88
C ALA A 37 -1.77 -12.55 -2.37
N THR A 38 -1.35 -13.25 -3.42
CA THR A 38 -2.05 -14.43 -3.94
C THR A 38 -1.96 -15.60 -2.98
N GLN A 39 -0.76 -15.89 -2.45
CA GLN A 39 -0.55 -16.97 -1.49
C GLN A 39 -1.33 -16.74 -0.19
N LEU A 40 -1.37 -15.49 0.29
CA LEU A 40 -2.14 -15.11 1.47
C LEU A 40 -3.64 -15.28 1.21
N LEU A 41 -4.13 -14.85 0.04
CA LEU A 41 -5.53 -15.07 -0.35
C LEU A 41 -5.88 -16.56 -0.39
N GLN A 42 -5.02 -17.40 -0.99
CA GLN A 42 -5.25 -18.85 -1.04
C GLN A 42 -5.29 -19.49 0.35
N ARG A 43 -4.41 -19.05 1.27
CA ARG A 43 -4.45 -19.51 2.66
C ARG A 43 -5.69 -19.03 3.39
N CYS A 44 -6.10 -17.78 3.21
CA CYS A 44 -7.35 -17.26 3.75
C CYS A 44 -8.57 -18.02 3.21
N GLU A 45 -8.55 -18.40 1.93
CA GLU A 45 -9.60 -19.21 1.31
C GLU A 45 -9.70 -20.59 1.96
N ALA A 46 -8.58 -21.30 2.11
CA ALA A 46 -8.54 -22.59 2.78
C ALA A 46 -9.06 -22.51 4.22
N LEU A 47 -8.57 -21.54 5.01
CA LEU A 47 -9.02 -21.34 6.39
C LEU A 47 -10.51 -20.98 6.48
N ALA A 48 -11.01 -20.18 5.53
CA ALA A 48 -12.42 -19.81 5.47
C ALA A 48 -13.31 -21.01 5.10
N GLN A 49 -12.87 -21.86 4.17
CA GLN A 49 -13.56 -23.11 3.82
C GLN A 49 -13.57 -24.10 4.99
N GLU A 50 -12.43 -24.29 5.66
CA GLU A 50 -12.31 -25.11 6.87
C GLU A 50 -13.24 -24.60 7.99
N GLY A 51 -13.41 -23.28 8.10
CA GLY A 51 -14.34 -22.63 9.02
C GLY A 51 -15.82 -22.64 8.58
N GLY A 52 -16.17 -23.23 7.45
CA GLY A 52 -17.55 -23.27 6.93
C GLY A 52 -18.06 -21.93 6.37
N ALA A 53 -17.17 -21.00 6.03
CA ALA A 53 -17.55 -19.73 5.41
C ALA A 53 -17.91 -19.94 3.92
N HIS A 54 -18.98 -19.29 3.49
CA HIS A 54 -19.51 -19.42 2.12
C HIS A 54 -18.99 -18.33 1.17
N ALA A 55 -18.36 -17.29 1.71
CA ALA A 55 -17.86 -16.18 0.91
C ALA A 55 -16.74 -15.41 1.64
N LEU A 56 -15.83 -14.85 0.86
CA LEU A 56 -14.83 -13.87 1.30
C LEU A 56 -15.21 -12.47 0.86
N HIS A 57 -14.96 -11.50 1.73
CA HIS A 57 -15.15 -10.08 1.48
C HIS A 57 -13.84 -9.34 1.73
N LEU A 58 -13.48 -8.38 0.87
CA LEU A 58 -12.31 -7.53 1.05
C LEU A 58 -12.56 -6.13 0.50
N HIS A 59 -11.86 -5.14 1.07
CA HIS A 59 -11.90 -3.76 0.60
C HIS A 59 -10.66 -3.41 -0.20
N VAL A 60 -10.83 -2.77 -1.35
CA VAL A 60 -9.74 -2.22 -2.17
C VAL A 60 -10.04 -0.76 -2.50
N LEU A 61 -9.02 0.09 -2.53
CA LEU A 61 -9.21 1.48 -2.98
C LEU A 61 -9.45 1.51 -4.50
N GLU A 62 -10.36 2.38 -4.94
CA GLU A 62 -10.70 2.55 -6.36
C GLU A 62 -9.48 2.88 -7.23
N ASN A 63 -8.56 3.70 -6.69
CA ASN A 63 -7.32 4.11 -7.34
C ASN A 63 -6.23 3.03 -7.32
N ASN A 64 -6.43 1.90 -6.63
CA ASN A 64 -5.47 0.81 -6.57
C ASN A 64 -5.72 -0.21 -7.69
N GLU A 65 -5.55 0.25 -8.94
CA GLU A 65 -5.70 -0.57 -10.15
C GLU A 65 -4.93 -1.91 -10.11
N PRO A 66 -3.66 -1.97 -9.64
CA PRO A 66 -2.94 -3.23 -9.56
C PRO A 66 -3.64 -4.26 -8.66
N ALA A 67 -4.14 -3.83 -7.49
CA ALA A 67 -4.86 -4.71 -6.58
C ALA A 67 -6.21 -5.13 -7.15
N ARG A 68 -6.95 -4.20 -7.77
CA ARG A 68 -8.23 -4.51 -8.45
C ARG A 68 -8.06 -5.58 -9.52
N ARG A 69 -7.00 -5.48 -10.36
CA ARG A 69 -6.69 -6.49 -11.37
C ARG A 69 -6.29 -7.84 -10.75
N LEU A 70 -5.54 -7.83 -9.66
CA LEU A 70 -5.17 -9.06 -8.93
C LEU A 70 -6.42 -9.77 -8.39
N TYR A 71 -7.29 -9.06 -7.67
CA TYR A 71 -8.50 -9.66 -7.09
C TYR A 71 -9.49 -10.11 -8.18
N ALA A 72 -9.63 -9.36 -9.27
CA ALA A 72 -10.46 -9.76 -10.41
C ALA A 72 -9.98 -11.09 -11.02
N ARG A 73 -8.66 -11.27 -11.18
CA ARG A 73 -8.07 -12.54 -11.67
C ARG A 73 -8.29 -13.71 -10.72
N GLN A 74 -8.39 -13.44 -9.42
CA GLN A 74 -8.68 -14.45 -8.39
C GLN A 74 -10.18 -14.79 -8.29
N GLY A 75 -11.06 -14.16 -9.07
CA GLY A 75 -12.51 -14.42 -9.08
C GLY A 75 -13.35 -13.54 -8.15
N PHE A 76 -12.76 -12.49 -7.55
CA PHE A 76 -13.52 -11.52 -6.77
C PHE A 76 -14.32 -10.57 -7.68
N ARG A 77 -15.54 -10.26 -7.25
CA ARG A 77 -16.46 -9.33 -7.94
C ARG A 77 -16.78 -8.13 -7.05
N ALA A 78 -16.92 -6.94 -7.64
CA ALA A 78 -17.33 -5.75 -6.90
C ALA A 78 -18.81 -5.84 -6.52
N VAL A 79 -19.11 -5.65 -5.24
CA VAL A 79 -20.48 -5.73 -4.70
C VAL A 79 -20.98 -4.37 -4.26
N ALA A 80 -20.08 -3.49 -3.77
CA ALA A 80 -20.46 -2.15 -3.38
C ALA A 80 -19.32 -1.16 -3.60
N SER A 81 -19.69 0.08 -3.91
CA SER A 81 -18.84 1.25 -3.82
C SER A 81 -19.54 2.27 -2.92
N PRO A 82 -18.93 2.77 -1.83
CA PRO A 82 -19.53 3.81 -1.02
C PRO A 82 -19.69 5.05 -1.88
N GLN A 83 -20.95 5.48 -2.02
CA GLN A 83 -21.30 6.74 -2.69
C GLN A 83 -20.97 7.88 -1.72
N GLY A 84 -19.73 8.35 -1.77
CA GLY A 84 -19.25 9.47 -0.96
C GLY A 84 -18.64 10.58 -1.82
N TRP A 85 -18.80 11.83 -1.39
CA TRP A 85 -18.26 13.01 -2.07
C TRP A 85 -16.74 13.17 -1.86
N TRP A 86 -16.16 12.54 -0.83
CA TRP A 86 -14.73 12.60 -0.53
C TRP A 86 -13.96 11.31 -0.93
N PRO A 87 -12.81 11.44 -1.61
CA PRO A 87 -11.92 10.31 -1.91
C PRO A 87 -10.99 9.93 -0.72
N PRO A 88 -10.37 8.74 -0.72
CA PRO A 88 -10.47 7.69 -1.73
C PRO A 88 -11.59 6.68 -1.47
N ARG A 89 -12.33 6.33 -2.53
CA ARG A 89 -13.45 5.39 -2.48
C ARG A 89 -12.95 3.95 -2.25
N ARG A 90 -13.57 3.23 -1.32
CA ARG A 90 -13.26 1.83 -1.00
C ARG A 90 -14.25 0.90 -1.68
N LEU A 91 -13.82 0.18 -2.70
CA LEU A 91 -14.62 -0.87 -3.35
C LEU A 91 -14.66 -2.11 -2.45
N LEU A 92 -15.85 -2.60 -2.15
CA LEU A 92 -16.08 -3.89 -1.53
C LEU A 92 -16.10 -4.97 -2.62
N LEU A 93 -15.18 -5.91 -2.53
CA LEU A 93 -15.08 -7.07 -3.39
C LEU A 93 -15.51 -8.33 -2.63
N ARG A 94 -16.20 -9.23 -3.32
CA ARG A 94 -16.67 -10.51 -2.78
C ARG A 94 -16.29 -11.66 -3.70
N LYS A 95 -15.94 -12.79 -3.10
CA LYS A 95 -15.79 -14.08 -3.80
C LYS A 95 -16.61 -15.14 -3.07
N ILE A 96 -17.32 -15.98 -3.82
CA ILE A 96 -18.00 -17.16 -3.28
C ILE A 96 -16.97 -18.27 -3.11
N LEU A 97 -16.99 -18.93 -1.96
CA LEU A 97 -16.23 -20.14 -1.72
C LEU A 97 -17.15 -21.32 -2.08
N VAL A 98 -16.66 -22.21 -2.94
CA VAL A 98 -17.34 -23.45 -3.35
C VAL A 98 -16.68 -24.60 -2.62
#